data_AF-A0A034V3H6-F1
#
_entry.id   AF-A0A034V3H6-F1
#
_cell.length_a   1.000
_cell.length_b   1.000
_cell.length_c   1.000
_cell.angle_alpha   90.00
_cell.angle_beta   90.00
_cell.angle_gamma   90.00
#
_symmetry.space_group_name_H-M   'P 1'
#
loop_
_entity.id
_entity.type
_entity.pdbx_description
1 polymer ?
#
loop_
_entity_poly.entity_id
_entity_poly.type
_entity_poly.pdbx_seq_one_letter_code
_entity_poly.pdbx_strand_id
1 'polypeptide(L)'
;LPAKCKILILSLNCLNAGKLKPWLIQFNSENRTALTPTEYAHAADLIQLWWSIFCDNVHQQLSDDMAGLAGALSQLRLGEQRTPEQEAYEQLMRRQCWEAGQIDYTGRDAFDNIWKKITQTLESKPGATPPQEEDKSGTS
;
A
#
# COMPACT_ATOMS: atom_id res chain seq x y z
N LEU A 1 -29.56 -15.53 -14.47
CA LEU A 1 -28.49 -14.73 -13.83
C LEU A 1 -27.24 -14.81 -14.69
N PRO A 2 -26.81 -13.71 -15.33
CA PRO A 2 -25.65 -13.73 -16.22
C PRO A 2 -24.42 -14.21 -15.44
N ALA A 3 -23.52 -14.94 -16.10
CA ALA A 3 -22.29 -15.50 -15.52
C ALA A 3 -21.47 -14.45 -14.72
N LYS A 4 -21.61 -13.18 -15.10
CA LYS A 4 -21.06 -11.97 -14.47
C LYS A 4 -21.40 -11.83 -12.98
N CYS A 5 -22.60 -12.25 -12.55
CA CYS A 5 -22.99 -12.21 -11.13
C CYS A 5 -22.46 -13.42 -10.34
N LYS A 6 -22.14 -14.54 -11.00
CA LYS A 6 -21.69 -15.77 -10.34
C LYS A 6 -20.25 -15.69 -9.84
N ILE A 7 -19.36 -14.99 -10.55
CA ILE A 7 -17.97 -14.77 -10.11
C ILE A 7 -17.92 -13.85 -8.89
N LEU A 8 -18.69 -12.76 -8.90
CA LEU A 8 -18.86 -11.89 -7.73
C LEU A 8 -19.45 -12.68 -6.54
N ILE A 9 -20.50 -13.49 -6.76
CA ILE A 9 -21.12 -14.29 -5.69
C ILE A 9 -20.19 -15.41 -5.18
N LEU A 10 -19.36 -16.04 -6.02
CA LEU A 10 -18.40 -17.06 -5.60
C LEU A 10 -17.21 -16.45 -4.82
N SER A 11 -16.69 -15.30 -5.26
CA SER A 11 -15.66 -14.56 -4.53
C SER A 11 -16.18 -14.02 -3.18
N LEU A 12 -17.47 -13.69 -3.11
CA LEU A 12 -18.13 -13.24 -1.89
C LEU A 12 -18.46 -14.40 -0.93
N ASN A 13 -18.81 -15.58 -1.43
CA ASN A 13 -19.18 -16.73 -0.58
C ASN A 13 -18.00 -17.47 0.04
N CYS A 14 -16.83 -17.52 -0.61
CA CYS A 14 -15.65 -18.19 -0.04
C CYS A 14 -15.03 -17.45 1.17
N LEU A 15 -15.55 -16.27 1.50
CA LEU A 15 -15.01 -15.35 2.50
C LEU A 15 -16.03 -14.94 3.57
N ASN A 16 -17.30 -15.30 3.37
CA ASN A 16 -18.41 -15.00 4.27
C ASN A 16 -18.41 -15.79 5.60
N ALA A 17 -17.28 -16.41 5.99
CA ALA A 17 -17.16 -17.07 7.28
C ALA A 17 -16.77 -16.14 8.45
N GLY A 18 -16.56 -14.82 8.22
CA GLY A 18 -16.16 -13.91 9.30
C GLY A 18 -16.41 -12.41 9.05
N LYS A 19 -16.22 -11.59 10.09
CA LYS A 19 -16.34 -10.11 10.08
C LYS A 19 -15.35 -9.41 9.13
N LEU A 20 -14.33 -10.14 8.65
CA LEU A 20 -13.23 -9.63 7.85
C LEU A 20 -13.60 -9.54 6.38
N LYS A 21 -13.42 -8.36 5.78
CA LYS A 21 -13.61 -8.10 4.36
C LYS A 21 -12.25 -7.76 3.73
N PRO A 22 -11.63 -8.62 2.91
CA PRO A 22 -10.33 -8.41 2.27
C PRO A 22 -10.25 -7.15 1.42
N TRP A 23 -11.33 -6.75 0.76
CA TRP A 23 -11.39 -5.47 0.04
C TRP A 23 -11.30 -4.23 0.95
N LEU A 24 -11.45 -4.40 2.27
CA LEU A 24 -11.21 -3.34 3.26
C LEU A 24 -9.79 -3.42 3.85
N ILE A 25 -9.01 -4.45 3.51
CA ILE A 25 -7.62 -4.56 3.93
C ILE A 25 -6.76 -3.72 3.00
N GLN A 26 -5.82 -2.98 3.59
CA GLN A 26 -4.91 -2.14 2.81
C GLN A 26 -4.11 -3.03 1.85
N PHE A 27 -4.10 -2.66 0.58
CA PHE A 27 -3.40 -3.38 -0.47
C PHE A 27 -2.35 -2.48 -1.10
N ASN A 28 -1.13 -2.99 -1.24
CA ASN A 28 -0.10 -2.32 -1.99
C ASN A 28 -0.18 -2.77 -3.45
N SER A 29 -0.63 -1.88 -4.33
CA SER A 29 -0.82 -2.16 -5.75
C SER A 29 0.49 -2.29 -6.54
N GLU A 30 1.59 -1.74 -6.02
CA GLU A 30 2.91 -1.79 -6.67
C GLU A 30 3.48 -3.21 -6.66
N ASN A 31 3.59 -3.80 -5.47
CA ASN A 31 4.12 -5.15 -5.26
C ASN A 31 3.03 -6.23 -5.19
N ARG A 32 1.76 -5.84 -5.36
CA ARG A 32 0.56 -6.67 -5.24
C ARG A 32 0.45 -7.42 -3.90
N THR A 33 0.88 -6.81 -2.80
CA THR A 33 0.78 -7.44 -1.47
C THR A 33 -0.29 -6.82 -0.58
N ALA A 34 -1.08 -7.67 0.08
CA ALA A 34 -2.02 -7.23 1.11
C ALA A 34 -1.31 -7.02 2.45
N LEU A 35 -1.48 -5.84 3.04
CA LEU A 35 -0.98 -5.50 4.37
C LEU A 35 -1.97 -6.04 5.41
N THR A 36 -1.87 -7.35 5.65
CA THR A 36 -2.74 -8.04 6.61
C THR A 36 -2.37 -7.64 8.03
N PRO A 37 -3.30 -7.07 8.83
CA PRO A 37 -3.07 -6.78 10.24
C PRO A 37 -2.72 -8.05 11.04
N THR A 38 -1.90 -7.91 12.08
CA THR A 38 -1.44 -9.04 12.91
C THR A 38 -2.59 -9.87 13.51
N GLU A 39 -3.71 -9.22 13.83
CA GLU A 39 -4.96 -9.87 14.29
C GLU A 39 -5.52 -10.91 13.31
N TYR A 40 -5.20 -10.77 12.01
CA TYR A 40 -5.58 -11.71 10.95
C TYR A 40 -4.38 -12.40 10.31
N ALA A 41 -3.22 -12.46 10.99
CA ALA A 41 -2.01 -13.10 10.46
C ALA A 41 -2.26 -14.56 10.00
N HIS A 42 -3.12 -15.29 10.70
CA HIS A 42 -3.51 -16.66 10.35
C HIS A 42 -4.26 -16.78 8.99
N ALA A 43 -4.83 -15.68 8.50
CA ALA A 43 -5.55 -15.61 7.24
C ALA A 43 -4.79 -14.82 6.15
N ALA A 44 -3.54 -14.41 6.40
CA ALA A 44 -2.76 -13.60 5.48
C ALA A 44 -2.66 -14.22 4.08
N ASP A 45 -2.41 -15.53 3.99
CA ASP A 45 -2.31 -16.24 2.71
C ASP A 45 -3.64 -16.26 1.95
N LEU A 46 -4.76 -16.40 2.67
CA LEU A 46 -6.10 -16.39 2.08
C LEU A 46 -6.49 -14.99 1.58
N ILE A 47 -6.14 -13.95 2.34
CA ILE A 47 -6.37 -12.54 1.95
C ILE A 47 -5.53 -12.21 0.72
N GLN A 48 -4.26 -12.64 0.70
CA GLN A 48 -3.37 -12.47 -0.44
C GLN A 48 -3.91 -13.19 -1.69
N LEU A 49 -4.39 -14.42 -1.54
CA LEU A 49 -5.02 -15.17 -2.62
C LEU A 49 -6.26 -14.46 -3.17
N TRP A 50 -7.11 -13.93 -2.29
CA TRP A 50 -8.28 -13.15 -2.68
C TRP A 50 -7.88 -11.94 -3.53
N TRP A 51 -6.88 -11.17 -3.09
CA TRP A 51 -6.38 -10.01 -3.85
C TRP A 51 -5.77 -10.40 -5.19
N SER A 52 -5.06 -11.53 -5.29
CA SER A 52 -4.56 -12.03 -6.58
C SER A 52 -5.71 -12.37 -7.52
N ILE A 53 -6.72 -13.12 -7.05
CA ILE A 53 -7.90 -13.46 -7.87
C ILE A 53 -8.63 -12.19 -8.31
N PHE A 54 -8.78 -11.21 -7.40
CA PHE A 54 -9.39 -9.92 -7.71
C PHE A 54 -8.63 -9.21 -8.82
N CYS A 55 -7.31 -9.04 -8.67
CA CYS A 55 -6.47 -8.34 -9.63
C CYS A 55 -6.49 -9.00 -11.02
N ASP A 56 -6.40 -10.33 -11.05
CA ASP A 56 -6.20 -11.05 -12.31
C ASP A 56 -7.52 -11.33 -13.05
N ASN A 57 -8.63 -11.50 -12.32
CA ASN A 57 -9.89 -11.95 -12.92
C ASN A 57 -11.05 -10.95 -12.77
N VAL A 58 -11.07 -10.16 -11.70
CA VAL A 58 -12.20 -9.27 -11.38
C VAL A 58 -11.93 -7.84 -11.86
N HIS A 59 -10.72 -7.33 -11.64
CA HIS A 59 -10.35 -5.95 -11.96
C HIS A 59 -10.59 -5.59 -13.42
N GLN A 60 -10.25 -6.50 -14.35
CA GLN A 60 -10.47 -6.32 -15.80
C GLN A 60 -11.96 -6.22 -16.19
N GLN A 61 -12.86 -6.67 -15.33
CA GLN A 61 -14.30 -6.65 -15.55
C GLN A 61 -14.99 -5.46 -14.88
N LEU A 62 -14.25 -4.69 -14.08
CA LEU A 62 -14.75 -3.47 -13.46
C LEU A 62 -14.67 -2.32 -14.46
N SER A 63 -15.56 -1.36 -14.28
CA SER A 63 -15.65 -0.15 -15.10
C SER A 63 -15.95 1.03 -14.18
N ASP A 64 -15.44 2.20 -14.55
CA ASP A 64 -15.62 3.44 -13.79
C ASP A 64 -17.09 3.89 -13.73
N ASP A 65 -17.95 3.38 -14.61
CA ASP A 65 -19.40 3.62 -14.58
C ASP A 65 -20.10 2.92 -13.39
N MET A 66 -19.41 2.00 -12.70
CA MET A 66 -19.95 1.31 -11.53
C MET A 66 -19.93 2.24 -10.31
N ALA A 67 -21.00 2.23 -9.51
CA ALA A 67 -21.08 3.05 -8.32
C ALA A 67 -20.44 2.39 -7.08
N GLY A 68 -20.05 3.22 -6.11
CA GLY A 68 -19.57 2.79 -4.80
C GLY A 68 -18.20 2.13 -4.85
N LEU A 69 -18.01 1.09 -4.03
CA LEU A 69 -16.70 0.43 -3.89
C LEU A 69 -16.23 -0.22 -5.19
N ALA A 70 -17.14 -0.69 -6.05
CA ALA A 70 -16.78 -1.30 -7.33
C ALA A 70 -16.12 -0.30 -8.28
N GLY A 71 -16.64 0.93 -8.37
CA GLY A 71 -16.01 2.01 -9.15
C GLY A 71 -14.74 2.55 -8.49
N ALA A 72 -14.67 2.59 -7.15
CA ALA A 72 -13.43 2.96 -6.48
C ALA A 72 -12.30 1.94 -6.75
N LEU A 73 -12.65 0.64 -6.78
CA LEU A 73 -11.69 -0.43 -7.07
C LEU A 73 -11.38 -0.60 -8.56
N SER A 74 -12.20 -0.09 -9.49
CA SER A 74 -11.88 -0.09 -10.93
C SER A 74 -10.73 0.85 -11.28
N GLN A 75 -10.56 1.91 -10.49
CA GLN A 75 -9.51 2.90 -10.65
C GLN A 75 -8.17 2.47 -10.05
N LEU A 76 -8.09 1.27 -9.47
CA LEU A 76 -6.88 0.76 -8.85
C LEU A 76 -5.80 0.48 -9.90
N ARG A 77 -4.71 1.25 -9.85
CA ARG A 77 -3.59 1.07 -10.79
C ARG A 77 -2.65 -0.03 -10.31
N LEU A 78 -2.81 -1.22 -10.90
CA LEU A 78 -2.02 -2.40 -10.56
C LEU A 78 -0.64 -2.37 -11.20
N GLY A 79 0.41 -2.54 -10.40
CA GLY A 79 1.80 -2.63 -10.85
C GLY A 79 2.46 -1.30 -11.23
N GLU A 80 1.75 -0.18 -11.12
CA GLU A 80 2.35 1.15 -11.27
C GLU A 80 2.90 1.60 -9.91
N GLN A 81 4.18 1.97 -9.88
CA GLN A 81 4.79 2.60 -8.70
C GLN A 81 4.11 3.95 -8.46
N ARG A 82 3.89 4.28 -7.18
CA ARG A 82 3.35 5.61 -6.82
C ARG A 82 4.28 6.69 -7.36
N THR A 83 3.70 7.78 -7.84
CA THR A 83 4.54 8.91 -8.26
C THR A 83 5.22 9.52 -7.02
N PRO A 84 6.42 10.11 -7.15
CA PRO A 84 7.10 10.72 -6.02
C PRO A 84 6.26 11.80 -5.32
N GLU A 85 5.40 12.50 -6.07
CA GLU A 85 4.45 13.47 -5.52
C GLU A 85 3.37 12.79 -4.66
N GLN A 86 2.84 11.65 -5.11
CA GLN A 86 1.87 10.86 -4.35
C GLN A 86 2.50 10.29 -3.07
N GLU A 87 3.72 9.75 -3.17
CA GLU A 87 4.44 9.26 -1.99
C GLU A 87 4.72 10.37 -0.99
N ALA A 88 5.15 11.55 -1.44
CA ALA A 88 5.37 12.71 -0.58
C ALA A 88 4.07 13.14 0.11
N TYR A 89 2.94 13.14 -0.61
CA TYR A 89 1.63 13.44 -0.04
C TYR A 89 1.20 12.41 1.01
N GLU A 90 1.33 11.11 0.73
CA GLU A 90 1.05 10.06 1.72
C GLU A 90 1.93 10.17 2.97
N GLN A 91 3.23 10.49 2.78
CA GLN A 91 4.16 10.71 3.89
C GLN A 91 3.76 11.94 4.73
N LEU A 92 3.29 13.01 4.09
CA LEU A 92 2.78 14.19 4.79
C LEU A 92 1.55 13.85 5.63
N MET A 93 0.57 13.14 5.06
CA MET A 93 -0.64 12.71 5.79
C MET A 93 -0.28 11.80 6.96
N ARG A 94 0.63 10.84 6.76
CA ARG A 94 1.14 9.98 7.83
C ARG A 94 1.79 10.81 8.95
N ARG A 95 2.62 11.80 8.60
CA ARG A 95 3.26 12.68 9.58
C ARG A 95 2.21 13.47 10.38
N GLN A 96 1.15 13.96 9.76
CA GLN A 96 0.07 14.64 10.48
C GLN A 96 -0.64 13.72 11.47
N CYS A 97 -0.94 12.47 11.07
CA CYS A 97 -1.49 11.47 11.98
C CYS A 97 -0.55 11.20 13.17
N TRP A 98 0.77 11.15 12.93
CA TRP A 98 1.76 11.05 13.99
C TRP A 98 1.73 12.20 14.97
N GLU A 99 1.76 13.43 14.47
CA GLU A 99 1.75 14.64 15.29
C GLU A 99 0.43 14.78 16.08
N ALA A 100 -0.67 14.22 15.56
CA ALA A 100 -1.97 14.16 16.23
C ALA A 100 -2.14 12.97 17.20
N GLY A 101 -1.15 12.09 17.33
CA GLY A 101 -1.24 10.89 18.18
C GLY A 101 -2.05 9.72 17.59
N GLN A 102 -2.38 9.76 16.31
CA GLN A 102 -3.03 8.68 15.56
C GLN A 102 -2.01 7.78 14.86
N ILE A 103 -1.12 7.14 15.63
CA ILE A 103 -0.04 6.32 15.09
C ILE A 103 -0.54 4.93 14.66
N ASP A 104 -0.06 4.44 13.52
CA ASP A 104 -0.36 3.10 12.99
C ASP A 104 0.57 2.03 13.59
N TYR A 105 0.31 1.65 14.84
CA TYR A 105 1.16 0.70 15.59
C TYR A 105 1.26 -0.71 15.00
N THR A 106 0.35 -1.11 14.11
CA THR A 106 0.31 -2.46 13.52
C THR A 106 0.71 -2.51 12.06
N GLY A 107 0.89 -1.37 11.41
CA GLY A 107 1.30 -1.28 10.02
C GLY A 107 2.60 -0.52 9.82
N ARG A 108 2.54 0.61 9.10
CA ARG A 108 3.74 1.36 8.66
C ARG A 108 4.57 1.92 9.81
N ASP A 109 3.97 2.06 10.99
CA ASP A 109 4.56 2.60 12.21
C ASP A 109 4.73 1.55 13.30
N ALA A 110 4.70 0.26 12.93
CA ALA A 110 5.03 -0.82 13.84
C ALA A 110 6.46 -0.68 14.39
N PHE A 111 6.66 -1.17 15.62
CA PHE A 111 7.95 -1.09 16.32
C PHE A 111 9.09 -1.63 15.46
N ASP A 112 8.92 -2.80 14.84
CA ASP A 112 9.95 -3.43 14.01
C ASP A 112 10.37 -2.54 12.83
N ASN A 113 9.42 -1.84 12.22
CA ASN A 113 9.67 -0.92 11.11
C ASN A 113 10.43 0.33 11.57
N ILE A 114 10.02 0.91 12.71
CA ILE A 114 10.70 2.07 13.31
C ILE A 114 12.11 1.69 13.74
N TRP A 115 12.25 0.57 14.45
CA TRP A 115 13.54 0.07 14.93
C TRP A 115 14.48 -0.20 13.76
N LYS A 116 14.01 -0.91 12.73
CA LYS A 116 14.77 -1.16 11.49
C LYS A 116 15.28 0.15 10.87
N LYS A 117 14.42 1.18 10.80
CA LYS A 117 14.80 2.49 10.26
C LYS A 117 15.86 3.19 11.12
N ILE A 118 15.72 3.14 12.45
CA ILE A 118 16.71 3.70 13.38
C ILE A 118 18.05 2.99 13.20
N THR A 119 18.07 1.66 13.24
CA THR A 119 19.29 0.86 13.06
C THR A 119 19.94 1.16 11.72
N GLN A 120 19.17 1.19 10.63
CA GLN A 120 19.69 1.54 9.30
C GLN A 120 20.30 2.94 9.25
N THR A 121 19.69 3.92 9.94
CA THR A 121 20.21 5.30 10.02
C THR A 121 21.50 5.36 10.84
N LEU A 122 21.61 4.57 11.91
CA LEU A 122 22.80 4.50 12.75
C LEU A 122 23.97 3.78 12.04
N GLU A 123 23.67 2.73 11.28
CA GLU A 123 24.66 1.97 10.50
C GLU A 123 25.16 2.74 9.28
N SER A 124 24.30 3.58 8.69
CA SER A 124 24.65 4.48 7.60
C SER A 124 25.48 5.65 8.14
N LYS A 125 26.76 5.42 8.41
CA LYS A 125 27.75 6.47 8.70
C LYS A 125 27.65 7.57 7.63
N PRO A 126 27.68 8.88 7.96
CA PRO A 126 27.69 9.92 6.94
C PRO A 126 28.97 9.77 6.11
N GLY A 127 28.82 9.18 4.91
CA GLY A 127 29.87 9.10 3.91
C GLY A 127 30.07 10.49 3.33
N ALA A 128 31.30 10.97 3.41
CA ALA A 128 31.77 12.25 2.92
C ALA A 128 31.16 12.65 1.56
N THR A 129 30.51 13.81 1.52
CA THR A 129 30.42 14.61 0.30
C THR A 129 31.85 14.91 -0.18
N PRO A 130 32.23 14.57 -1.43
CA PRO A 130 33.47 15.08 -2.00
C PRO A 130 33.39 16.62 -2.07
N PRO A 131 34.49 17.35 -1.78
CA PRO A 131 34.51 18.80 -1.95
C PRO A 131 34.18 19.14 -3.40
N GLN A 132 33.14 19.95 -3.63
CA GLN A 132 33.03 20.68 -4.88
C GLN A 132 34.17 21.71 -4.88
N GLU A 133 35.21 21.39 -5.64
CA GLU A 133 36.31 22.26 -6.00
C GLU A 133 35.76 23.35 -6.93
N GLU A 134 35.40 24.51 -6.38
CA GLU A 134 35.22 25.74 -7.17
C GLU A 134 36.56 26.47 -7.23
N ASP A 135 37.35 26.18 -8.27
CA ASP A 135 38.47 27.03 -8.70
C ASP A 135 38.01 27.96 -9.84
N LYS A 136 38.16 29.27 -9.54
CA LYS A 136 38.59 30.38 -10.40
C LYS A 136 37.63 31.21 -11.27
N SER A 137 37.75 32.51 -10.97
CA SER A 137 37.84 33.67 -11.87
C SER A 137 36.52 34.19 -12.46
N GLY A 138 36.21 35.48 -12.46
CA GLY A 138 36.93 36.67 -12.03
C GLY A 138 36.08 37.91 -12.36
N THR A 139 36.53 39.06 -11.85
CA THR A 139 36.29 40.41 -12.40
C THR A 139 34.83 40.90 -12.42
N SER A 140 34.51 41.86 -11.54
CA SER A 140 34.63 43.28 -11.88
C SER A 140 34.52 44.19 -10.66
#